data_AF-A0A357CV37-F1
#
_entry.id   AF-A0A357CV37-F1
#
_cell.length_a   1.000
_cell.length_b   1.000
_cell.length_c   1.000
_cell.angle_alpha   90.00
_cell.angle_beta   90.00
_cell.angle_gamma   90.00
#
_symmetry.space_group_name_H-M   'P 1'
#
loop_
_entity.id
_entity.type
_entity.pdbx_description
1 polymer ?
#
loop_
_entity_poly.entity_id
_entity_poly.type
_entity_poly.pdbx_seq_one_letter_code
_entity_poly.pdbx_strand_id
1 'polypeptide(L)'
;MIKMRADLVNLLVYADFTIRQVLKQLNEGAKGIVLVVDQQKKLVGTITDGDVRRALLQGFTLEDPIDQVIHYQPVFVRSATSRDEIKEVFIK
;
A
#
# COMPACT_ATOMS: atom_id res chain seq x y z
N MET A 1 -8.94 11.90 19.19
CA MET A 1 -7.84 11.06 18.67
C MET A 1 -8.43 9.74 18.18
N ILE A 2 -8.42 9.48 16.87
CA ILE A 2 -8.85 8.18 16.35
C ILE A 2 -7.77 7.17 16.74
N LYS A 3 -8.11 6.21 17.60
CA LYS A 3 -7.17 5.15 18.02
C LYS A 3 -6.97 4.24 16.81
N MET A 4 -5.78 4.28 16.22
CA MET A 4 -5.45 3.43 15.09
C MET A 4 -5.46 1.97 15.56
N ARG A 5 -6.18 1.11 14.83
CA ARG A 5 -6.22 -0.32 15.16
C ARG A 5 -4.81 -0.90 14.97
N ALA A 6 -4.38 -1.77 15.88
CA ALA A 6 -3.03 -2.35 15.85
C ALA A 6 -2.73 -3.04 14.49
N ASP A 7 -3.78 -3.60 13.90
CA ASP A 7 -3.86 -4.26 12.60
C ASP A 7 -3.53 -3.34 11.41
N LEU A 8 -3.68 -2.02 11.51
CA LEU A 8 -3.33 -1.08 10.44
C LEU A 8 -1.85 -0.69 10.46
N VAL A 9 -1.20 -0.68 11.62
CA VAL A 9 0.20 -0.25 11.77
C VAL A 9 1.11 -1.11 10.89
N ASN A 10 0.87 -2.42 10.87
CA ASN A 10 1.66 -3.39 10.12
C ASN A 10 1.40 -3.35 8.60
N LEU A 11 0.54 -2.44 8.14
CA LEU A 11 0.28 -2.23 6.72
C LEU A 11 0.87 -0.90 6.24
N LEU A 12 1.40 -0.05 7.13
CA LEU A 12 1.92 1.26 6.71
C LEU A 12 3.39 1.17 6.33
N VAL A 13 3.73 1.78 5.20
CA VAL A 13 5.12 2.03 4.77
C VAL A 13 5.28 3.50 4.39
N TYR A 14 6.49 4.03 4.46
CA TYR A 14 6.77 5.42 4.09
C TYR A 14 7.40 5.49 2.69
N ALA A 15 7.20 6.60 1.99
CA ALA A 15 7.65 6.78 0.61
C ALA A 15 9.18 6.74 0.42
N ASP A 16 9.94 6.87 1.51
CA ASP A 16 11.41 6.78 1.55
C ASP A 16 11.93 5.34 1.79
N PHE A 17 11.05 4.35 1.87
CA PHE A 17 11.44 2.95 2.05
C PHE A 17 12.08 2.35 0.79
N THR A 18 12.89 1.31 1.01
CA THR A 18 13.38 0.43 -0.05
C THR A 18 12.44 -0.74 -0.32
N ILE A 19 12.63 -1.40 -1.46
CA ILE A 19 11.89 -2.62 -1.81
C ILE A 19 12.03 -3.69 -0.73
N ARG A 20 13.22 -3.87 -0.13
CA ARG A 20 13.45 -4.81 0.98
C ARG A 20 12.54 -4.52 2.17
N GLN A 21 12.43 -3.25 2.56
CA GLN A 21 11.62 -2.86 3.72
C GLN A 21 10.14 -3.09 3.44
N VAL A 22 9.68 -2.80 2.22
CA VAL A 22 8.30 -3.09 1.78
C VAL A 22 8.01 -4.59 1.77
N LEU A 23 8.93 -5.42 1.28
CA LEU A 23 8.78 -6.89 1.31
C LEU A 23 8.65 -7.42 2.73
N LYS A 24 9.47 -6.91 3.66
CA LYS A 24 9.38 -7.26 5.08
C LYS A 24 7.99 -6.89 5.63
N GLN A 25 7.49 -5.70 5.31
CA GLN A 25 6.19 -5.24 5.76
C GLN A 25 5.03 -6.05 5.15
N LEU A 26 5.11 -6.40 3.87
CA LEU A 26 4.14 -7.29 3.20
C LEU A 26 4.05 -8.65 3.89
N ASN A 27 5.21 -9.22 4.26
CA ASN A 27 5.28 -10.49 4.98
C ASN A 27 4.71 -10.40 6.41
N GLU A 28 5.02 -9.34 7.16
CA GLU A 28 4.51 -9.12 8.52
C GLU A 28 3.01 -8.79 8.57
N GLY A 29 2.53 -8.01 7.59
CA GLY A 29 1.13 -7.64 7.48
C GLY A 29 0.23 -8.81 7.02
N ALA A 30 0.77 -9.74 6.22
CA ALA A 30 0.09 -10.92 5.70
C ALA A 30 -1.25 -10.62 5.00
N LYS A 31 -1.34 -9.45 4.33
CA LYS A 31 -2.52 -9.01 3.55
C LYS A 31 -2.27 -8.90 2.05
N GLY A 32 -1.05 -9.12 1.58
CA GLY A 32 -0.66 -8.95 0.18
C GLY A 32 -0.66 -7.50 -0.32
N ILE A 33 -0.81 -6.53 0.59
CA ILE A 33 -0.82 -5.10 0.31
C ILE A 33 -0.25 -4.31 1.49
N VAL A 34 0.44 -3.22 1.18
CA VAL A 34 0.81 -2.15 2.12
C VAL A 34 0.28 -0.80 1.61
N LEU A 35 0.00 0.09 2.55
CA LEU A 35 -0.44 1.47 2.35
C LEU A 35 0.76 2.39 2.50
N VAL A 36 1.10 3.08 1.43
CA VAL A 36 2.19 4.03 1.39
C VAL A 36 1.67 5.36 1.91
N VAL A 37 2.32 5.91 2.94
CA VAL A 37 1.93 7.15 3.57
C VAL A 37 3.05 8.18 3.60
N ASP A 38 2.67 9.46 3.67
CA ASP A 38 3.60 10.55 3.94
C ASP A 38 3.94 10.66 5.45
N GLN A 39 4.81 11.61 5.79
CA GLN A 39 5.21 11.88 7.18
C GLN A 39 4.04 12.33 8.08
N GLN A 40 2.93 12.80 7.50
CA GLN A 40 1.70 13.17 8.21
C GLN A 40 0.68 12.03 8.22
N LYS A 41 1.06 10.82 7.79
CA LYS A 41 0.21 9.62 7.67
C LYS A 41 -0.97 9.78 6.71
N LYS A 42 -0.84 10.63 5.69
CA LYS A 42 -1.80 10.68 4.59
C LYS A 42 -1.46 9.60 3.59
N LEU A 43 -2.49 8.91 3.09
CA LEU A 43 -2.35 7.90 2.04
C LEU A 43 -1.81 8.56 0.77
N VAL A 44 -0.67 8.06 0.30
CA VAL A 44 -0.02 8.45 -0.95
C VAL A 44 -0.32 7.43 -2.05
N GLY A 45 -0.34 6.15 -1.69
CA GLY A 45 -0.55 5.07 -2.65
C GLY A 45 -0.55 3.70 -2.00
N THR A 46 -0.47 2.67 -2.82
CA THR A 46 -0.45 1.27 -2.38
C THR A 46 0.63 0.48 -3.10
N ILE A 47 1.13 -0.57 -2.46
CA ILE A 47 2.02 -1.56 -3.08
C ILE A 47 1.52 -2.95 -2.72
N THR A 48 1.45 -3.84 -3.72
CA THR A 48 1.12 -5.26 -3.57
C THR A 48 2.34 -6.15 -3.83
N ASP A 49 2.27 -7.44 -3.48
CA ASP A 49 3.28 -8.43 -3.90
C ASP A 49 3.46 -8.46 -5.42
N GLY A 50 2.38 -8.19 -6.16
CA GLY A 50 2.41 -8.11 -7.62
C GLY A 50 3.29 -6.98 -8.13
N ASP A 51 3.21 -5.80 -7.50
CA ASP A 51 4.01 -4.63 -7.87
C ASP A 51 5.48 -4.87 -7.61
N VAL A 52 5.81 -5.39 -6.42
CA VAL A 52 7.20 -5.72 -6.07
C VAL A 52 7.75 -6.80 -7.00
N ARG A 53 7.00 -7.88 -7.25
CA ARG A 53 7.42 -8.93 -8.18
C ARG A 53 7.67 -8.37 -9.58
N ARG A 54 6.80 -7.48 -10.09
CA ARG A 54 6.98 -6.85 -11.40
C ARG A 54 8.23 -5.96 -11.44
N ALA A 55 8.49 -5.17 -10.39
CA ALA A 55 9.68 -4.33 -10.31
C ALA A 55 10.96 -5.17 -10.32
N LEU A 56 11.03 -6.24 -9.51
CA LEU A 56 12.19 -7.13 -9.49
C LEU A 56 12.45 -7.80 -10.86
N LEU A 57 11.39 -8.20 -11.56
CA LEU A 57 11.49 -8.74 -12.93
C LEU A 57 11.94 -7.69 -13.97
N GLN A 58 11.76 -6.41 -13.69
CA GLN A 58 12.24 -5.30 -14.52
C GLN A 58 13.69 -4.88 -14.21
N GLY A 59 14.35 -5.54 -13.26
CA GLY A 59 15.76 -5.30 -12.92
C GLY A 59 15.99 -4.41 -11.70
N PHE A 60 14.93 -4.01 -11.00
CA PHE A 60 15.08 -3.36 -9.69
C PHE A 60 15.69 -4.33 -8.68
N THR A 61 16.42 -3.77 -7.73
CA THR A 61 17.10 -4.46 -6.64
C THR A 61 16.39 -4.22 -5.31
N LEU A 62 16.75 -5.00 -4.30
CA LEU A 62 16.17 -4.86 -2.97
C LEU A 62 16.50 -3.52 -2.28
N GLU A 63 17.54 -2.83 -2.73
CA GLU A 63 17.99 -1.54 -2.18
C GLU A 63 17.42 -0.33 -2.92
N ASP A 64 16.73 -0.56 -4.04
CA ASP A 64 16.11 0.54 -4.77
C ASP A 64 14.96 1.16 -3.98
N PRO A 65 14.74 2.48 -4.10
CA PRO A 65 13.60 3.16 -3.52
C PRO A 65 12.30 2.65 -4.13
N ILE A 66 11.21 2.76 -3.36
CA ILE A 66 9.88 2.30 -3.81
C ILE A 66 9.14 3.31 -4.69
N ASP A 67 9.72 4.48 -4.98
CA ASP A 67 9.09 5.58 -5.72
C ASP A 67 8.48 5.14 -7.07
N GLN A 68 9.16 4.24 -7.79
CA GLN A 68 8.70 3.67 -9.07
C GLN A 68 7.81 2.42 -8.93
N VAL A 69 7.64 1.90 -7.70
CA VAL A 69 6.81 0.73 -7.39
C VAL A 69 5.43 1.14 -6.88
N ILE A 70 5.30 2.35 -6.34
CA ILE A 70 4.04 2.87 -5.76
C ILE A 70 2.96 3.02 -6.82
N HIS A 71 1.77 2.48 -6.52
CA HIS A 71 0.54 2.87 -7.21
C HIS A 71 -0.08 4.11 -6.54
N TYR A 72 0.13 5.29 -7.10
CA TYR A 72 -0.24 6.59 -6.52
C TYR A 72 -1.73 6.95 -6.59
N GLN A 73 -2.54 6.24 -7.37
CA GLN A 73 -3.95 6.57 -7.59
C GLN A 73 -4.87 5.43 -7.11
N PRO A 74 -4.82 5.05 -5.82
CA PRO A 74 -5.68 4.00 -5.32
C PRO A 74 -7.15 4.44 -5.41
N VAL A 75 -8.01 3.51 -5.81
CA VAL A 75 -9.46 3.68 -5.71
C VAL A 75 -9.86 3.47 -4.25
N PHE A 76 -10.56 4.44 -3.66
CA PHE A 76 -11.00 4.38 -2.27
C PHE A 76 -12.43 4.88 -2.12
N VAL A 77 -13.06 4.51 -1.00
CA VAL A 77 -14.41 4.94 -0.61
C VAL A 77 -14.40 5.40 0.84
N ARG A 78 -15.40 6.19 1.24
CA ARG A 78 -15.58 6.58 2.66
C ARG A 78 -16.24 5.45 3.43
N SER A 79 -16.03 5.39 4.75
CA SER A 79 -16.64 4.37 5.62
C SER A 79 -18.17 4.39 5.63
N ALA A 80 -18.79 5.52 5.27
CA ALA A 80 -20.24 5.68 5.18
C ALA A 80 -20.82 5.33 3.80
N THR A 81 -19.99 4.97 2.82
CA THR A 81 -20.43 4.63 1.46
C THR A 81 -21.27 3.35 1.50
N SER A 82 -22.40 3.35 0.81
CA SER A 82 -23.32 2.21 0.79
C SER A 82 -22.70 1.02 0.03
N ARG A 83 -23.19 -0.19 0.32
CA ARG A 83 -22.68 -1.40 -0.35
C ARG A 83 -22.88 -1.36 -1.87
N ASP A 84 -23.97 -0.77 -2.35
CA ASP A 84 -24.27 -0.73 -3.78
C ASP A 84 -23.37 0.29 -4.51
N GLU A 85 -23.16 1.47 -3.93
CA GLU A 85 -22.14 2.43 -4.45
C GLU A 85 -20.73 1.81 -4.46
N ILE A 86 -20.36 1.01 -3.45
CA ILE A 86 -19.07 0.30 -3.43
C ILE A 86 -18.95 -0.65 -4.63
N LYS A 87 -20.01 -1.37 -5.00
CA LYS A 87 -19.98 -2.27 -6.17
C LYS A 87 -19.79 -1.47 -7.46
N GLU A 88 -20.46 -0.33 -7.62
CA GLU A 88 -20.32 0.52 -8.81
C GLU A 88 -18.89 1.04 -8.99
N VAL A 89 -18.17 1.27 -7.88
CA VAL A 89 -16.77 1.71 -7.89
C VAL A 89 -15.81 0.56 -8.21
N PHE A 90 -16.00 -0.63 -7.64
CA PHE A 90 -15.00 -1.72 -7.66
C PHE A 90 -15.32 -2.91 -8.59
N ILE A 91 -16.57 -3.11 -9.01
CA ILE A 91 -17.03 -4.32 -9.74
C ILE A 91 -17.69 -3.95 -11.08
N LYS A 92 -17.11 -3.01 -11.84
CA LYS A 92 -17.61 -2.75 -13.19
C LYS A 92 -17.57 -3.99 -14.09
#